data_AF-A0A4R4NUS9-F1
#
_entry.id   AF-A0A4R4NUS9-F1
#
_cell.length_a   1.000
_cell.length_b   1.000
_cell.length_c   1.000
_cell.angle_alpha   90.00
_cell.angle_beta   90.00
_cell.angle_gamma   90.00
#
_symmetry.space_group_name_H-M   'P 1'
#
loop_
_entity.id
_entity.type
_entity.pdbx_description
1 polymer ?
#
loop_
_entity_poly.entity_id
_entity_poly.type
_entity_poly.pdbx_seq_one_letter_code
_entity_poly.pdbx_strand_id
1 'polypeptide(L)'
;MWIGALVALGTAAVLAVSALRGGEPPSEGAGAPEVEPLSWTTRSHVWAGGCGHRYLIDRDPAEVPAPPVAQDAERWAGELDAVHGGSTIVETTLRAGGRQAVVVEAVHVRVVERRAPLAWPAFDMSAGCGGALTPAAFTVDLDADRPVARPRDGYDGSGEGVELPAPEPPFLVTEDEPLVLRVEATAVDCDCDWYVEVDWASGADSGMARIGDGGRPFRTSGLTAAPDGVHGYEYTENRWVPAAVD
;
A
#
# COMPACT_ATOMS: atom_id res chain seq x y z
N MET A 1 30.07 39.01 -91.35
CA MET A 1 30.19 40.23 -90.52
C MET A 1 28.96 40.26 -89.62
N TRP A 2 29.12 39.93 -88.31
CA TRP A 2 28.35 40.32 -87.09
C TRP A 2 26.80 40.30 -87.14
N ILE A 3 25.97 39.82 -86.19
CA ILE A 3 25.99 39.34 -84.79
C ILE A 3 24.64 38.61 -84.56
N GLY A 4 24.62 37.60 -83.66
CA GLY A 4 23.60 37.27 -82.60
C GLY A 4 22.09 37.45 -82.82
N ALA A 5 21.19 36.84 -82.04
CA ALA A 5 21.27 36.08 -80.81
C ALA A 5 19.88 35.45 -80.51
N LEU A 6 19.91 34.29 -79.83
CA LEU A 6 18.98 33.72 -78.82
C LEU A 6 17.45 33.85 -79.06
N VAL A 7 16.72 32.76 -79.39
CA VAL A 7 16.31 31.59 -78.56
C VAL A 7 15.16 31.89 -77.60
N ALA A 8 14.05 31.15 -77.73
CA ALA A 8 13.57 30.27 -76.67
C ALA A 8 12.46 29.35 -77.17
N LEU A 9 12.73 28.05 -77.03
CA LEU A 9 11.85 26.92 -77.30
C LEU A 9 10.87 26.68 -76.15
N GLY A 10 9.72 26.10 -76.49
CA GLY A 10 8.93 25.28 -75.58
C GLY A 10 8.50 24.01 -76.31
N THR A 11 8.76 22.83 -75.73
CA THR A 11 8.12 21.57 -76.14
C THR A 11 7.91 20.66 -74.93
N ALA A 12 6.67 20.18 -74.83
CA ALA A 12 6.17 19.07 -74.02
C ALA A 12 6.77 17.71 -74.50
N ALA A 13 6.56 16.52 -73.94
CA ALA A 13 5.85 15.97 -72.78
C ALA A 13 6.33 14.50 -72.62
N VAL A 14 6.31 14.03 -71.36
CA VAL A 14 6.05 12.67 -70.83
C VAL A 14 6.81 11.45 -71.39
N LEU A 15 7.56 10.78 -70.50
CA LEU A 15 7.66 9.31 -70.41
C LEU A 15 7.89 8.87 -68.95
N ALA A 16 7.24 7.79 -68.55
CA ALA A 16 7.23 7.19 -67.21
C ALA A 16 8.59 6.56 -66.83
N VAL A 17 8.97 6.66 -65.55
CA VAL A 17 10.15 5.99 -64.99
C VAL A 17 9.75 5.20 -63.74
N SER A 18 9.90 3.89 -63.82
CA SER A 18 9.97 2.99 -62.66
C SER A 18 11.40 3.07 -62.08
N ALA A 19 11.52 3.44 -60.80
CA ALA A 19 12.76 3.39 -60.02
C ALA A 19 12.44 2.74 -58.66
N LEU A 20 12.91 1.51 -58.40
CA LEU A 20 14.15 1.16 -57.68
C LEU A 20 14.12 1.48 -56.17
N ARG A 21 14.01 0.40 -55.38
CA ARG A 21 14.60 0.15 -54.05
C ARG A 21 15.13 1.39 -53.29
N GLY A 22 14.33 1.89 -52.35
CA GLY A 22 14.80 2.56 -51.14
C GLY A 22 14.39 1.71 -49.94
N GLY A 23 15.35 1.25 -49.15
CA GLY A 23 15.07 0.52 -47.91
C GLY A 23 14.43 1.45 -46.88
N GLU A 24 13.33 1.02 -46.31
CA GLU A 24 12.79 1.58 -45.08
C GLU A 24 13.88 1.50 -44.00
N PRO A 25 14.21 2.58 -43.27
CA PRO A 25 15.03 2.43 -42.08
C PRO A 25 14.32 1.48 -41.10
N PRO A 26 15.05 0.58 -40.41
CA PRO A 26 14.43 -0.26 -39.40
C PRO A 26 13.80 0.65 -38.36
N SER A 27 12.50 0.43 -38.08
CA SER A 27 11.81 1.00 -36.93
C SER A 27 12.72 0.82 -35.72
N GLU A 28 13.21 1.94 -35.19
CA GLU A 28 13.82 1.97 -33.86
C GLU A 28 12.87 1.25 -32.91
N GLY A 29 13.47 0.37 -32.10
CA GLY A 29 12.77 -0.68 -31.39
C GLY A 29 11.57 -0.15 -30.62
N ALA A 30 10.51 -0.96 -30.60
CA ALA A 30 9.62 -0.97 -29.46
C ALA A 30 10.52 -1.10 -28.23
N GLY A 31 10.69 0.01 -27.48
CA GLY A 31 11.50 0.04 -26.28
C GLY A 31 11.10 -1.13 -25.41
N ALA A 32 12.09 -1.88 -24.92
CA ALA A 32 11.83 -2.82 -23.84
C ALA A 32 11.01 -2.07 -22.77
N PRO A 33 9.96 -2.69 -22.19
CA PRO A 33 9.17 -2.03 -21.18
C PRO A 33 10.10 -1.43 -20.12
N GLU A 34 9.94 -0.14 -19.85
CA GLU A 34 10.68 0.55 -18.81
C GLU A 34 10.41 -0.22 -17.51
N VAL A 35 11.45 -0.84 -16.97
CA VAL A 35 11.34 -1.65 -15.77
C VAL A 35 11.23 -0.68 -14.61
N GLU A 36 10.07 -0.61 -13.96
CA GLU A 36 9.93 0.19 -12.75
C GLU A 36 10.97 -0.27 -11.71
N PRO A 37 11.82 0.62 -11.19
CA PRO A 37 12.93 0.22 -10.31
C PRO A 37 12.47 -0.51 -9.04
N LEU A 38 11.30 -0.17 -8.52
CA LEU A 38 10.72 -0.71 -7.30
C LEU A 38 9.30 -1.22 -7.57
N SER A 39 9.04 -2.46 -7.18
CA SER A 39 7.71 -3.08 -7.21
C SER A 39 7.29 -3.47 -5.79
N TRP A 40 5.98 -3.58 -5.56
CA TRP A 40 5.47 -3.97 -4.25
C TRP A 40 4.17 -4.76 -4.29
N THR A 41 3.94 -5.52 -3.22
CA THR A 41 2.62 -6.05 -2.86
C THR A 41 2.29 -5.65 -1.43
N THR A 42 1.01 -5.53 -1.14
CA THR A 42 0.54 -5.02 0.15
C THR A 42 -0.59 -5.88 0.68
N ARG A 43 -0.62 -6.05 2.00
CA ARG A 43 -1.77 -6.54 2.76
C ARG A 43 -2.05 -5.62 3.94
N SER A 44 -3.32 -5.30 4.18
CA SER A 44 -3.77 -4.36 5.24
C SER A 44 -4.65 -5.02 6.31
N HIS A 45 -5.11 -6.25 6.07
CA HIS A 45 -5.88 -7.03 7.04
C HIS A 45 -4.96 -7.90 7.93
N VAL A 46 -3.79 -7.36 8.30
CA VAL A 46 -2.86 -8.03 9.20
C VAL A 46 -3.31 -7.80 10.64
N TRP A 47 -3.66 -8.86 11.36
CA TRP A 47 -4.11 -8.76 12.74
C TRP A 47 -2.94 -8.83 13.71
N ALA A 48 -3.01 -8.08 14.81
CA ALA A 48 -2.02 -8.13 15.88
C ALA A 48 -1.96 -9.55 16.45
N GLY A 49 -0.76 -10.15 16.51
CA GLY A 49 -0.58 -11.54 16.93
C GLY A 49 -1.34 -12.58 16.08
N GLY A 50 -1.85 -12.20 14.90
CA GLY A 50 -2.67 -13.08 14.05
C GLY A 50 -4.10 -13.31 14.54
N CYS A 51 -4.57 -12.55 15.54
CA CYS A 51 -5.89 -12.75 16.15
C CYS A 51 -6.56 -11.44 16.62
N GLY A 52 -5.79 -10.37 16.85
CA GLY A 52 -6.27 -9.14 17.46
C GLY A 52 -6.56 -8.08 16.41
N HIS A 53 -7.84 -7.77 16.24
CA HIS A 53 -8.26 -6.67 15.39
C HIS A 53 -9.70 -6.25 15.69
N ARG A 54 -10.03 -5.00 15.39
CA ARG A 54 -11.41 -4.49 15.48
C ARG A 54 -11.81 -3.88 14.15
N TYR A 55 -13.03 -4.15 13.74
CA TYR A 55 -13.64 -3.52 12.58
C TYR A 55 -14.86 -2.70 12.99
N LEU A 56 -15.06 -1.55 12.37
CA LEU A 56 -16.27 -0.75 12.44
C LEU A 56 -17.18 -1.15 11.27
N ILE A 57 -18.43 -1.49 11.57
CA ILE A 57 -19.40 -1.97 10.57
C ILE A 57 -20.74 -1.30 10.83
N ASP A 58 -21.31 -0.67 9.81
CA ASP A 58 -22.62 0.03 9.88
C ASP A 58 -23.80 -0.96 9.78
N ARG A 59 -23.86 -1.91 10.71
CA ARG A 59 -24.91 -2.94 10.76
C ARG A 59 -25.27 -3.28 12.20
N ASP A 60 -26.50 -3.77 12.40
CA ASP A 60 -26.91 -4.32 13.69
C ASP A 60 -26.05 -5.56 14.02
N PRO A 61 -25.61 -5.76 15.27
CA PRO A 61 -24.81 -6.91 15.65
C PRO A 61 -25.44 -8.27 15.31
N ALA A 62 -26.77 -8.37 15.23
CA ALA A 62 -27.45 -9.60 14.80
C ALA A 62 -27.32 -9.89 13.29
N GLU A 63 -26.95 -8.89 12.48
CA GLU A 63 -26.78 -9.00 11.03
C GLU A 63 -25.31 -9.20 10.61
N VAL A 64 -24.38 -9.08 11.56
CA VAL A 64 -22.95 -9.30 11.32
C VAL A 64 -22.62 -10.80 11.50
N PRO A 65 -22.05 -11.47 10.49
CA PRO A 65 -21.67 -12.88 10.61
C PRO A 65 -20.61 -13.08 11.68
N ALA A 66 -20.38 -14.34 12.06
CA ALA A 66 -19.31 -14.72 12.98
C ALA A 66 -17.95 -14.14 12.53
N PRO A 67 -17.04 -13.82 13.49
CA PRO A 67 -15.70 -13.36 13.16
C PRO A 67 -14.97 -14.41 12.31
N PRO A 68 -14.25 -13.99 11.26
CA PRO A 68 -13.48 -14.90 10.45
C PRO A 68 -12.20 -15.29 11.20
N VAL A 69 -11.50 -16.31 10.70
CA VAL A 69 -10.07 -16.44 11.01
C VAL A 69 -9.28 -15.37 10.23
N ALA A 70 -8.10 -14.98 10.73
CA ALA A 70 -7.32 -13.88 10.14
C ALA A 70 -7.01 -14.04 8.64
N GLN A 71 -6.86 -15.26 8.14
CA GLN A 71 -6.63 -15.55 6.72
C GLN A 71 -7.81 -15.10 5.81
N ASP A 72 -9.03 -15.07 6.34
CA ASP A 72 -10.26 -14.76 5.61
C ASP A 72 -10.72 -13.31 5.89
N ALA A 73 -9.93 -12.55 6.65
CA ALA A 73 -10.28 -11.23 7.17
C ALA A 73 -10.56 -10.19 6.07
N GLU A 74 -9.75 -10.16 5.02
CA GLU A 74 -9.92 -9.22 3.90
C GLU A 74 -11.24 -9.44 3.17
N ARG A 75 -11.55 -10.71 2.84
CA ARG A 75 -12.80 -11.07 2.20
C ARG A 75 -13.99 -10.71 3.08
N TRP A 76 -13.95 -11.11 4.35
CA TRP A 76 -15.02 -10.85 5.31
C TRP A 76 -15.26 -9.35 5.50
N ALA A 77 -14.18 -8.56 5.65
CA ALA A 77 -14.27 -7.11 5.78
C ALA A 77 -14.84 -6.46 4.50
N GLY A 78 -14.39 -6.90 3.32
CA GLY A 78 -14.87 -6.42 2.03
C GLY A 78 -16.35 -6.72 1.78
N GLU A 79 -16.85 -7.91 2.17
CA GLU A 79 -18.28 -8.28 2.06
C GLU A 79 -19.18 -7.45 3.00
N LEU A 80 -18.60 -6.85 4.05
CA LEU A 80 -19.30 -6.06 5.06
C LEU A 80 -19.11 -4.55 4.91
N ASP A 81 -18.30 -4.10 3.94
CA ASP A 81 -17.83 -2.71 3.82
C ASP A 81 -17.19 -2.20 5.14
N ALA A 82 -16.49 -3.09 5.83
CA ALA A 82 -15.92 -2.83 7.14
C ALA A 82 -14.73 -1.86 7.08
N VAL A 83 -14.60 -1.00 8.09
CA VAL A 83 -13.48 -0.07 8.26
C VAL A 83 -12.60 -0.53 9.42
N HIS A 84 -11.27 -0.42 9.28
CA HIS A 84 -10.38 -0.72 10.40
C HIS A 84 -10.64 0.22 11.58
N GLY A 85 -10.84 -0.37 12.77
CA GLY A 85 -11.20 0.35 13.99
C GLY A 85 -10.02 0.50 14.95
N GLY A 86 -9.65 1.75 15.27
CA GLY A 86 -8.60 2.12 16.21
C GLY A 86 -7.17 1.93 15.70
N SER A 87 -6.92 0.89 14.90
CA SER A 87 -5.62 0.65 14.28
C SER A 87 -5.71 -0.13 12.98
N THR A 88 -4.67 -0.01 12.16
CA THR A 88 -4.45 -0.81 10.95
C THR A 88 -3.00 -1.22 10.88
N ILE A 89 -2.74 -2.47 10.52
CA ILE A 89 -1.39 -2.97 10.30
C ILE A 89 -1.25 -3.29 8.82
N VAL A 90 -0.33 -2.58 8.17
CA VAL A 90 -0.02 -2.77 6.76
C VAL A 90 1.34 -3.44 6.65
N GLU A 91 1.41 -4.51 5.88
CA GLU A 91 2.67 -5.12 5.47
C GLU A 91 2.85 -4.99 3.97
N THR A 92 3.97 -4.39 3.58
CA THR A 92 4.33 -4.18 2.19
C THR A 92 5.62 -4.93 1.87
N THR A 93 5.55 -5.84 0.91
CA THR A 93 6.74 -6.51 0.38
C THR A 93 7.29 -5.71 -0.77
N LEU A 94 8.44 -5.06 -0.56
CA LEU A 94 9.20 -4.34 -1.59
C LEU A 94 10.17 -5.29 -2.30
N ARG A 95 10.27 -5.17 -3.62
CA ARG A 95 11.22 -5.90 -4.45
C ARG A 95 11.78 -5.00 -5.54
N ALA A 96 13.09 -5.10 -5.80
CA ALA A 96 13.69 -4.44 -6.95
C ALA A 96 13.10 -5.01 -8.25
N GLY A 97 12.67 -4.15 -9.17
CA GLY A 97 12.03 -4.57 -10.42
C GLY A 97 12.98 -5.23 -11.43
N GLY A 98 14.29 -5.18 -11.18
CA GLY A 98 15.31 -5.83 -12.00
C GLY A 98 16.61 -6.09 -11.25
N ARG A 99 17.68 -6.36 -12.00
CA ARG A 99 19.00 -6.78 -11.45
C ARG A 99 19.72 -5.70 -10.62
N GLN A 100 19.31 -4.44 -10.75
CA GLN A 100 19.90 -3.34 -10.01
C GLN A 100 19.22 -3.22 -8.65
N ALA A 101 20.01 -3.17 -7.58
CA ALA A 101 19.47 -3.03 -6.24
C ALA A 101 18.77 -1.68 -6.05
N VAL A 102 17.79 -1.65 -5.16
CA VAL A 102 17.11 -0.44 -4.70
C VAL A 102 17.51 -0.19 -3.26
N VAL A 103 17.84 1.06 -2.94
CA VAL A 103 18.01 1.53 -1.57
C VAL A 103 16.72 2.23 -1.17
N VAL A 104 16.04 1.72 -0.14
CA VAL A 104 14.96 2.43 0.55
C VAL A 104 15.60 3.39 1.54
N GLU A 105 15.48 4.69 1.28
CA GLU A 105 16.17 5.74 2.04
C GLU A 105 15.34 6.21 3.24
N ALA A 106 14.02 6.24 3.09
CA ALA A 106 13.10 6.67 4.14
C ALA A 106 11.71 6.04 3.98
N VAL A 107 10.99 5.95 5.10
CA VAL A 107 9.61 5.50 5.18
C VAL A 107 8.79 6.59 5.86
N HIS A 108 7.74 7.05 5.18
CA HIS A 108 6.84 8.09 5.66
C HIS A 108 5.40 7.60 5.65
N VAL A 109 4.55 8.32 6.39
CA VAL A 109 3.10 8.15 6.37
C VAL A 109 2.46 9.47 6.00
N ARG A 110 1.58 9.44 5.00
CA ARG A 110 0.85 10.59 4.51
C ARG A 110 -0.63 10.42 4.78
N VAL A 111 -1.17 11.19 5.72
CA VAL A 111 -2.62 11.37 5.87
C VAL A 111 -3.09 12.34 4.80
N VAL A 112 -4.10 11.95 4.04
CA VAL A 112 -4.65 12.72 2.91
C VAL A 112 -6.04 13.25 3.17
N GLU A 113 -6.77 12.62 4.09
CA GLU A 113 -8.06 13.10 4.55
C GLU A 113 -8.27 12.77 6.02
N ARG A 114 -8.95 13.67 6.74
CA ARG A 114 -9.40 13.47 8.11
C ARG A 114 -10.86 13.87 8.22
N ARG A 115 -11.67 12.96 8.73
CA ARG A 115 -13.09 13.18 9.05
C ARG A 115 -13.32 12.88 10.53
N ALA A 116 -14.51 13.22 11.03
CA ALA A 116 -14.92 12.76 12.36
C ALA A 116 -14.94 11.21 12.39
N PRO A 117 -14.56 10.56 13.51
CA PRO A 117 -14.62 9.12 13.64
C PRO A 117 -16.02 8.58 13.34
N LEU A 118 -16.08 7.40 12.74
CA LEU A 118 -17.34 6.75 12.40
C LEU A 118 -18.10 6.39 13.67
N ALA A 119 -19.37 6.81 13.72
CA ALA A 119 -20.30 6.45 14.79
C ALA A 119 -20.94 5.08 14.54
N TRP A 120 -20.12 4.08 14.22
CA TRP A 120 -20.55 2.71 13.92
C TRP A 120 -20.20 1.77 15.09
N PRO A 121 -20.96 0.68 15.31
CA PRO A 121 -20.55 -0.36 16.25
C PRO A 121 -19.18 -0.95 15.88
N ALA A 122 -18.38 -1.26 16.89
CA ALA A 122 -17.09 -1.91 16.72
C ALA A 122 -17.18 -3.40 17.04
N PHE A 123 -16.59 -4.25 16.22
CA PHE A 123 -16.61 -5.70 16.34
C PHE A 123 -15.19 -6.21 16.59
N ASP A 124 -14.97 -6.83 17.74
CA ASP A 124 -13.70 -7.39 18.16
C ASP A 124 -13.53 -8.80 17.61
N MET A 125 -12.53 -8.97 16.75
CA MET A 125 -12.22 -10.24 16.11
C MET A 125 -11.46 -11.19 17.05
N SER A 126 -11.01 -10.69 18.20
CA SER A 126 -10.23 -11.50 19.13
C SER A 126 -11.12 -12.49 19.88
N ALA A 127 -10.68 -13.75 19.87
CA ALA A 127 -11.25 -14.84 20.68
C ALA A 127 -10.36 -15.16 21.89
N GLY A 128 -9.53 -14.21 22.33
CA GLY A 128 -8.46 -14.42 23.31
C GLY A 128 -7.08 -14.59 22.67
N CYS A 129 -6.44 -13.47 22.31
CA CYS A 129 -5.08 -13.45 21.79
C CYS A 129 -4.04 -13.82 22.86
N GLY A 130 -3.66 -15.10 22.93
CA GLY A 130 -2.68 -15.63 23.89
C GLY A 130 -1.22 -15.57 23.41
N GLY A 131 -0.79 -14.49 22.75
CA GLY A 131 0.56 -14.37 22.17
C GLY A 131 1.45 -13.38 22.92
N ALA A 132 2.74 -13.72 23.07
CA ALA A 132 3.75 -12.84 23.66
C ALA A 132 4.69 -12.19 22.61
N LEU A 133 4.38 -12.36 21.32
CA LEU A 133 5.19 -11.85 20.21
C LEU A 133 4.59 -10.57 19.63
N THR A 134 5.35 -9.49 19.70
CA THR A 134 5.09 -8.23 19.01
C THR A 134 6.21 -8.01 17.99
N PRO A 135 5.94 -8.07 16.68
CA PRO A 135 6.95 -7.78 15.67
C PRO A 135 7.42 -6.32 15.79
N ALA A 136 8.70 -6.09 15.46
CA ALA A 136 9.18 -4.74 15.26
C ALA A 136 8.47 -4.11 14.05
N ALA A 137 8.19 -2.81 14.12
CA ALA A 137 7.40 -2.12 13.11
C ALA A 137 7.74 -0.63 13.07
N PHE A 138 7.40 0.03 11.97
CA PHE A 138 7.17 1.47 11.99
C PHE A 138 5.80 1.73 12.61
N THR A 139 5.72 2.68 13.53
CA THR A 139 4.48 3.06 14.22
C THR A 139 4.15 4.51 13.94
N VAL A 140 2.86 4.82 13.81
CA VAL A 140 2.39 6.18 13.54
C VAL A 140 1.07 6.46 14.25
N ASP A 141 0.98 7.65 14.82
CA ASP A 141 -0.26 8.28 15.28
C ASP A 141 -0.83 9.10 14.11
N LEU A 142 -2.00 8.71 13.60
CA LEU A 142 -2.67 9.38 12.48
C LEU A 142 -3.41 10.66 12.92
N ASP A 143 -3.70 10.83 14.21
CA ASP A 143 -4.33 12.02 14.76
C ASP A 143 -3.35 13.18 14.88
N ALA A 144 -2.06 12.89 14.99
CA ALA A 144 -1.01 13.91 15.07
C ALA A 144 -1.09 14.90 13.89
N ASP A 145 -0.95 16.21 14.17
CA ASP A 145 -0.94 17.27 13.13
C ASP A 145 0.07 16.98 12.01
N ARG A 146 1.21 16.40 12.38
CA ARG A 146 2.24 15.91 11.47
C ARG A 146 2.58 14.46 11.84
N PRO A 147 1.90 13.48 11.23
CA PRO A 147 2.19 12.07 11.45
C PRO A 147 3.63 11.76 11.02
N VAL A 148 4.40 11.13 11.90
CA VAL A 148 5.76 10.68 11.61
C VAL A 148 5.85 9.21 11.96
N ALA A 149 6.16 8.38 10.97
CA ALA A 149 6.43 6.97 11.18
C ALA A 149 7.75 6.81 11.95
N ARG A 150 7.72 6.07 13.06
CA ARG A 150 8.90 5.81 13.89
C ARG A 150 9.12 4.32 14.09
N PRO A 151 10.36 3.83 13.95
CA PRO A 151 10.69 2.45 14.31
C PRO A 151 10.39 2.24 15.79
N ARG A 152 9.71 1.14 16.10
CA ARG A 152 9.43 0.66 17.45
C ARG A 152 9.90 -0.77 17.54
N ASP A 153 10.77 -1.04 18.51
CA ASP A 153 11.23 -2.38 18.81
C ASP A 153 10.05 -3.31 19.07
N GLY A 154 10.20 -4.54 18.59
CA GLY A 154 9.34 -5.65 18.93
C GLY A 154 9.81 -6.34 20.21
N TYR A 155 9.06 -7.36 20.60
CA TYR A 155 9.36 -8.16 21.77
C TYR A 155 8.84 -9.58 21.55
N ASP A 156 9.69 -10.57 21.79
CA ASP A 156 9.31 -11.97 21.90
C ASP A 156 9.35 -12.36 23.38
N GLY A 157 8.18 -12.38 24.01
CA GLY A 157 8.02 -12.81 25.39
C GLY A 157 8.00 -14.33 25.58
N SER A 158 8.30 -15.13 24.54
CA SER A 158 8.53 -16.56 24.72
C SER A 158 9.86 -16.80 25.44
N GLY A 159 9.86 -17.68 26.44
CA GLY A 159 11.05 -17.96 27.24
C GLY A 159 11.48 -16.79 28.13
N GLU A 160 12.73 -16.34 28.01
CA GLU A 160 13.32 -15.29 28.87
C GLU A 160 12.93 -13.86 28.46
N GLY A 161 12.25 -13.70 27.32
CA GLY A 161 11.97 -12.37 26.76
C GLY A 161 13.15 -11.84 25.94
N VAL A 162 12.91 -11.56 24.66
CA VAL A 162 13.92 -11.02 23.75
C VAL A 162 13.38 -9.78 23.05
N GLU A 163 14.07 -8.65 23.18
CA GLU A 163 13.79 -7.46 22.37
C GLU A 163 14.14 -7.75 20.91
N LEU A 164 13.22 -7.41 20.01
CA LEU A 164 13.40 -7.54 18.57
C LEU A 164 13.70 -6.14 18.03
N PRO A 165 14.95 -5.78 17.72
CA PRO A 165 15.30 -4.43 17.33
C PRO A 165 14.58 -4.02 16.04
N ALA A 166 14.04 -2.81 16.01
CA ALA A 166 13.43 -2.26 14.82
C ALA A 166 14.49 -1.90 13.78
N PRO A 167 14.38 -2.43 12.55
CA PRO A 167 15.28 -2.03 11.49
C PRO A 167 14.98 -0.56 11.10
N GLU A 168 16.02 0.24 10.91
CA GLU A 168 15.92 1.64 10.47
C GLU A 168 16.51 1.80 9.06
N PRO A 169 15.95 2.67 8.20
CA PRO A 169 16.52 2.94 6.88
C PRO A 169 17.95 3.52 7.00
N PRO A 170 18.82 3.31 6.00
CA PRO A 170 18.49 2.78 4.68
C PRO A 170 18.44 1.25 4.60
N PHE A 171 17.58 0.71 3.74
CA PHE A 171 17.49 -0.73 3.46
C PHE A 171 17.90 -1.05 2.03
N LEU A 172 18.71 -2.10 1.86
CA LEU A 172 19.02 -2.64 0.54
C LEU A 172 17.95 -3.67 0.15
N VAL A 173 17.35 -3.50 -1.02
CA VAL A 173 16.33 -4.39 -1.59
C VAL A 173 16.84 -4.91 -2.93
N THR A 174 16.77 -6.22 -3.15
CA THR A 174 17.12 -6.84 -4.43
C THR A 174 15.97 -7.69 -4.94
N GLU A 175 16.14 -8.31 -6.11
CA GLU A 175 15.15 -9.26 -6.65
C GLU A 175 15.02 -10.51 -5.73
N ASP A 176 16.17 -11.00 -5.24
CA ASP A 176 16.29 -12.22 -4.43
C ASP A 176 16.14 -11.96 -2.92
N GLU A 177 16.39 -10.73 -2.47
CA GLU A 177 16.26 -10.29 -1.08
C GLU A 177 15.21 -9.16 -0.98
N PRO A 178 13.90 -9.52 -0.94
CA PRO A 178 12.83 -8.55 -0.76
C PRO A 178 12.80 -8.04 0.69
N LEU A 179 12.28 -6.82 0.87
CA LEU A 179 12.05 -6.22 2.18
C LEU A 179 10.57 -6.24 2.53
N VAL A 180 10.22 -6.78 3.71
CA VAL A 180 8.87 -6.64 4.27
C VAL A 180 8.84 -5.46 5.23
N LEU A 181 8.21 -4.36 4.81
CA LEU A 181 7.95 -3.20 5.64
C LEU A 181 6.63 -3.38 6.38
N ARG A 182 6.69 -3.37 7.71
CA ARG A 182 5.51 -3.40 8.59
C ARG A 182 5.25 -2.01 9.17
N VAL A 183 4.05 -1.48 8.93
CA VAL A 183 3.58 -0.19 9.45
C VAL A 183 2.32 -0.42 10.29
N GLU A 184 2.36 0.01 11.55
CA GLU A 184 1.25 0.02 12.49
C GLU A 184 0.75 1.45 12.65
N ALA A 185 -0.45 1.73 12.16
CA ALA A 185 -1.08 3.03 12.25
C ALA A 185 -2.22 3.00 13.27
N THR A 186 -2.34 4.07 14.06
CA THR A 186 -3.36 4.22 15.10
C THR A 186 -4.19 5.47 14.85
N ALA A 187 -5.48 5.42 15.15
CA ALA A 187 -6.42 6.53 15.08
C ALA A 187 -7.38 6.50 16.27
N VAL A 188 -7.67 7.67 16.83
CA VAL A 188 -8.55 7.88 17.99
C VAL A 188 -9.63 8.91 17.67
N ASP A 189 -9.25 10.04 17.09
CA ASP A 189 -10.09 11.22 16.90
C ASP A 189 -10.35 11.53 15.41
N CYS A 190 -9.85 10.70 14.50
CA CYS A 190 -10.17 10.77 13.07
C CYS A 190 -10.74 9.48 12.50
N ASP A 191 -11.53 9.63 11.44
CA ASP A 191 -11.59 8.69 10.32
C ASP A 191 -10.61 9.18 9.25
N CYS A 192 -9.45 8.53 9.20
CA CYS A 192 -8.28 8.96 8.44
C CYS A 192 -8.09 8.10 7.18
N ASP A 193 -7.91 8.77 6.04
CA ASP A 193 -7.40 8.16 4.82
C ASP A 193 -5.90 8.45 4.69
N TRP A 194 -5.08 7.42 4.46
CA TRP A 194 -3.63 7.55 4.49
C TRP A 194 -2.89 6.60 3.54
N TYR A 195 -1.63 6.94 3.24
CA TYR A 195 -0.71 6.17 2.42
C TYR A 195 0.61 5.96 3.15
N VAL A 196 1.33 4.88 2.79
CA VAL A 196 2.76 4.75 3.08
C VAL A 196 3.53 5.34 1.89
N GLU A 197 4.49 6.23 2.15
CA GLU A 197 5.37 6.81 1.13
C GLU A 197 6.80 6.30 1.38
N VAL A 198 7.44 5.72 0.36
CA VAL A 198 8.80 5.20 0.45
C VAL A 198 9.71 5.96 -0.49
N ASP A 199 10.70 6.65 0.04
CA ASP A 199 11.75 7.29 -0.75
C ASP A 199 12.77 6.23 -1.14
N TRP A 200 13.13 6.17 -2.43
CA TRP A 200 14.00 5.14 -2.96
C TRP A 200 15.00 5.71 -3.96
N ALA A 201 16.15 5.04 -4.05
CA ALA A 201 17.18 5.29 -5.05
C ALA A 201 17.64 3.97 -5.69
N SER A 202 17.91 3.99 -6.99
CA SER A 202 18.55 2.89 -7.72
C SER A 202 19.48 3.45 -8.79
N GLY A 203 20.78 3.36 -8.56
CA GLY A 203 21.79 3.88 -9.48
C GLY A 203 21.65 5.39 -9.69
N ALA A 204 21.24 5.83 -10.88
CA ALA A 204 21.00 7.24 -11.19
C ALA A 204 19.55 7.69 -10.98
N ASP A 205 18.63 6.73 -10.79
CA ASP A 205 17.21 6.99 -10.62
C ASP A 205 16.86 7.09 -9.14
N SER A 206 15.88 7.93 -8.82
CA SER A 206 15.29 8.02 -7.49
C SER A 206 13.84 8.49 -7.59
N GLY A 207 13.08 8.26 -6.52
CA GLY A 207 11.69 8.65 -6.47
C GLY A 207 11.03 8.34 -5.15
N MET A 208 9.72 8.50 -5.13
CA MET A 208 8.88 8.15 -4.00
C MET A 208 7.75 7.23 -4.47
N ALA A 209 7.67 6.04 -3.88
CA ALA A 209 6.58 5.10 -4.10
C ALA A 209 5.45 5.39 -3.11
N ARG A 210 4.23 5.58 -3.63
CA ARG A 210 3.03 5.79 -2.82
C ARG A 210 2.21 4.51 -2.76
N ILE A 211 2.14 3.92 -1.58
CA ILE A 211 1.61 2.59 -1.34
C ILE A 211 0.30 2.69 -0.59
N GLY A 212 -0.73 2.05 -1.15
CA GLY A 212 -2.10 2.02 -0.63
C GLY A 212 -2.75 0.66 -0.88
N ASP A 213 -4.03 0.53 -0.55
CA ASP A 213 -4.82 -0.68 -0.81
C ASP A 213 -5.39 -0.64 -2.24
N GLY A 214 -4.77 -1.40 -3.16
CA GLY A 214 -5.19 -1.41 -4.56
C GLY A 214 -5.14 -0.02 -5.23
N GLY A 215 -4.23 0.85 -4.79
CA GLY A 215 -4.09 2.24 -5.26
C GLY A 215 -4.92 3.28 -4.50
N ARG A 216 -5.84 2.84 -3.63
CA ARG A 216 -6.63 3.71 -2.75
C ARG A 216 -5.89 3.96 -1.43
N PRO A 217 -6.18 5.04 -0.69
CA PRO A 217 -5.65 5.17 0.65
C PRO A 217 -6.15 4.02 1.53
N PHE A 218 -5.34 3.62 2.51
CA PHE A 218 -5.86 2.87 3.65
C PHE A 218 -6.81 3.77 4.45
N ARG A 219 -7.78 3.16 5.12
CA ARG A 219 -8.72 3.87 5.98
C ARG A 219 -8.74 3.29 7.38
N THR A 220 -8.54 4.15 8.37
CA THR A 220 -8.54 3.78 9.79
C THR A 220 -9.37 4.79 10.55
N SER A 221 -10.39 4.34 11.29
CA SER A 221 -11.24 5.21 12.09
C SER A 221 -11.09 4.92 13.56
N GLY A 222 -11.05 5.97 14.38
CA GLY A 222 -11.11 5.86 15.83
C GLY A 222 -12.39 5.19 16.32
N LEU A 223 -12.31 4.61 17.52
CA LEU A 223 -13.42 3.89 18.18
C LEU A 223 -14.24 4.78 19.13
N THR A 224 -13.80 6.02 19.38
CA THR A 224 -14.37 6.92 20.41
C THR A 224 -15.80 7.34 20.13
N ALA A 225 -16.23 7.31 18.86
CA ALA A 225 -17.58 7.66 18.43
C ALA A 225 -18.55 6.48 18.37
N ALA A 226 -18.11 5.23 18.64
CA ALA A 226 -18.95 4.04 18.54
C ALA A 226 -20.07 4.08 19.61
N PRO A 227 -21.34 4.29 19.22
CA PRO A 227 -22.42 4.58 20.18
C PRO A 227 -22.77 3.39 21.07
N ASP A 228 -22.62 2.16 20.55
CA ASP A 228 -22.89 0.91 21.25
C ASP A 228 -21.62 0.24 21.82
N GLY A 229 -20.47 0.94 21.72
CA GLY A 229 -19.18 0.45 22.18
C GLY A 229 -18.60 -0.66 21.30
N VAL A 230 -17.88 -1.58 21.94
CA VAL A 230 -17.22 -2.73 21.30
C VAL A 230 -18.05 -3.99 21.56
N HIS A 231 -18.22 -4.83 20.54
CA HIS A 231 -18.86 -6.13 20.63
C HIS A 231 -17.82 -7.25 20.51
N GLY A 232 -17.82 -8.18 21.45
CA GLY A 232 -17.09 -9.44 21.36
C GLY A 232 -18.01 -10.56 20.85
N TYR A 233 -17.43 -11.65 20.35
CA TYR A 233 -18.22 -12.78 19.86
C TYR A 233 -18.36 -13.90 20.89
N GLU A 234 -19.60 -14.26 21.23
CA GLU A 234 -19.93 -15.38 22.09
C GLU A 234 -20.13 -16.66 21.24
N TYR A 235 -19.10 -17.49 21.16
CA TYR A 235 -19.11 -18.71 20.33
C TYR A 235 -20.14 -19.77 20.75
N THR A 236 -20.54 -19.80 22.02
CA THR A 236 -21.55 -20.76 22.52
C THR A 236 -22.94 -20.45 21.97
N GLU A 237 -23.30 -19.17 21.93
CA GLU A 237 -24.62 -18.69 21.48
C GLU A 237 -24.60 -18.19 20.02
N ASN A 238 -23.43 -18.15 19.39
CA ASN A 238 -23.20 -17.65 18.03
C ASN A 238 -23.76 -16.26 17.79
N ARG A 239 -23.37 -15.32 18.66
CA ARG A 239 -23.81 -13.93 18.58
C ARG A 239 -22.75 -12.96 19.05
N TRP A 240 -22.86 -11.73 18.55
CA TRP A 240 -22.13 -10.58 19.06
C TRP A 240 -22.78 -10.07 20.35
N VAL A 241 -21.97 -9.80 21.37
CA VAL A 241 -22.41 -9.28 22.68
C VAL A 241 -21.56 -8.08 23.07
N PRO A 242 -22.10 -7.09 23.80
CA PRO A 242 -21.31 -5.97 24.31
C PRO A 242 -20.09 -6.48 25.10
N ALA A 243 -18.93 -5.89 24.83
CA ALA A 243 -17.65 -6.19 25.47
C ALA A 243 -17.07 -4.92 26.11
N ALA A 244 -16.24 -5.12 27.13
CA ALA A 244 -15.47 -4.02 27.70
C ALA A 244 -14.38 -3.58 26.70
N VAL A 245 -14.08 -2.29 26.70
CA VAL A 245 -12.92 -1.73 25.98
C VAL A 245 -11.75 -1.76 26.96
N ASP A 246 -10.76 -2.60 26.70
CA ASP A 246 -9.46 -2.57 27.40
C ASP A 246 -8.57 -1.44 26.87
#